data_AF-A0AAU5M070-F1
#
_entry.id   AF-A0AAU5M070-F1
#
_cell.length_a   1.000
_cell.length_b   1.000
_cell.length_c   1.000
_cell.angle_alpha   90.00
_cell.angle_beta   90.00
_cell.angle_gamma   90.00
#
_symmetry.space_group_name_H-M   'P 1'
#
loop_
_entity.id
_entity.type
_entity.pdbx_description
1 polymer ?
#
loop_
_entity_poly.entity_id
_entity_poly.type
_entity_poly.pdbx_seq_one_letter_code
_entity_poly.pdbx_strand_id
1 'polypeptide(L)'
;MLIDCDACVMRGPECRDCVVSVVLGLHAERHQSLVIDDEELAALDALAESGLVPPLRLVHAVDNPLDYDDTPEHGPTRRHA
;
A
#
# COMPACT_ATOMS: atom_id res chain seq x y z
N MET A 1 -4.95 19.63 17.03
CA MET A 1 -4.29 20.45 16.00
C MET A 1 -4.99 20.16 14.68
N LEU A 2 -5.45 21.19 13.97
CA LEU A 2 -6.18 21.07 12.70
C LEU A 2 -5.29 21.64 11.59
N ILE A 3 -5.15 20.91 10.47
CA ILE A 3 -4.43 21.39 9.29
C ILE A 3 -5.49 21.71 8.22
N ASP A 4 -5.50 22.95 7.75
CA ASP A 4 -6.37 23.42 6.67
C ASP A 4 -5.55 23.59 5.39
N CYS A 5 -5.68 22.61 4.49
CA CYS A 5 -4.98 22.64 3.20
C CYS A 5 -5.57 23.66 2.23
N ASP A 6 -6.82 24.12 2.41
CA ASP A 6 -7.44 25.11 1.53
C ASP A 6 -6.92 26.53 1.82
N ALA A 7 -6.54 26.81 3.06
CA ALA A 7 -5.91 28.08 3.47
C ALA A 7 -4.37 28.08 3.40
N CYS A 8 -3.75 26.96 3.00
CA CYS A 8 -2.30 26.83 2.98
C CYS A 8 -1.67 27.63 1.83
N VAL A 9 -0.86 28.65 2.15
CA VAL A 9 -0.17 29.49 1.13
C VAL A 9 0.86 28.72 0.29
N MET A 10 1.31 27.57 0.78
CA MET A 10 2.22 26.67 0.07
C MET A 10 1.48 25.60 -0.76
N ARG A 11 0.13 25.63 -0.79
CA ARG A 11 -0.68 24.69 -1.56
C ARG A 11 -0.38 24.84 -3.04
N GLY A 12 0.12 23.77 -3.65
CA GLY A 12 0.64 23.78 -5.03
C GLY A 12 2.17 23.77 -5.05
N PRO A 13 2.85 24.89 -4.77
CA PRO A 13 4.31 25.03 -4.92
C PRO A 13 5.12 23.89 -4.28
N GLU A 14 4.82 23.57 -3.03
CA GLU A 14 5.56 22.55 -2.25
C GLU A 14 4.64 21.46 -1.68
N CYS A 15 3.39 21.36 -2.16
CA CYS A 15 2.46 20.33 -1.70
C CYS A 15 3.00 18.91 -1.90
N ARG A 16 3.79 18.70 -2.96
CA ARG A 16 4.43 17.42 -3.30
C ARG A 16 5.50 16.96 -2.31
N ASP A 17 5.97 17.84 -1.43
CA ASP A 17 6.96 17.55 -0.39
C ASP A 17 6.38 17.84 1.03
N CYS A 18 5.07 18.06 1.12
CA CYS A 18 4.39 18.25 2.38
C CYS A 18 4.16 16.90 3.08
N VAL A 19 4.41 16.84 4.39
CA VAL A 19 4.14 15.67 5.25
C VAL A 19 2.70 15.15 5.11
N VAL A 20 1.73 16.03 4.84
CA VAL A 20 0.32 15.65 4.64
C VAL A 20 0.15 14.77 3.39
N SER A 21 0.84 15.09 2.29
CA SER A 21 0.78 14.30 1.05
C SER A 21 1.39 12.91 1.23
N VAL A 22 2.46 12.82 2.03
CA VAL A 22 3.12 11.56 2.39
C VAL A 22 2.20 10.70 3.24
N VAL A 23 1.60 11.27 4.30
CA VAL A 23 0.72 10.56 5.22
C VAL A 23 -0.56 10.07 4.52
N LEU A 24 -1.10 10.85 3.58
CA LEU A 24 -2.34 10.53 2.89
C LEU A 24 -2.15 9.77 1.56
N GLY A 25 -0.91 9.51 1.13
CA GLY A 25 -0.65 8.75 -0.11
C GLY A 25 -1.11 9.46 -1.40
N LEU A 26 -1.35 10.77 -1.36
CA LEU A 26 -1.81 11.59 -2.51
C LEU A 26 -0.78 11.68 -3.66
N HIS A 27 0.38 11.05 -3.52
CA HIS A 27 1.31 10.80 -4.63
C HIS A 27 0.81 9.77 -5.64
N ALA A 28 -0.32 9.09 -5.37
CA ALA A 28 -0.98 8.14 -6.26
C ALA A 28 -1.44 8.75 -7.60
N GLU A 29 -1.40 10.07 -7.80
CA GLU A 29 -1.68 10.65 -9.12
C GLU A 29 -0.58 10.37 -10.16
N ARG A 30 0.55 9.77 -9.74
CA ARG A 30 1.55 9.19 -10.64
C ARG A 30 1.43 7.67 -10.72
N HIS A 31 0.24 7.14 -11.03
CA HIS A 31 0.06 5.76 -11.50
C HIS A 31 0.63 5.59 -12.92
N GLN A 32 1.93 5.86 -13.08
CA GLN A 32 2.66 5.18 -14.14
C GLN A 32 2.85 3.74 -13.67
N SER A 33 2.55 2.77 -14.52
CA SER A 33 2.88 1.38 -14.25
C SER A 33 4.39 1.29 -14.02
N LEU A 34 4.80 1.04 -12.78
CA LEU A 34 6.18 0.77 -12.45
C LEU A 34 6.49 -0.64 -12.94
N VAL A 35 7.31 -0.74 -13.99
CA VAL A 35 7.85 -2.02 -14.45
C VAL A 35 9.15 -2.22 -13.70
N ILE A 36 9.27 -3.36 -13.01
CA ILE A 36 10.47 -3.79 -12.30
C ILE A 36 10.85 -5.13 -12.91
N ASP A 37 12.07 -5.25 -13.43
CA ASP A 37 12.60 -6.53 -13.89
C ASP A 37 13.23 -7.35 -12.75
N ASP A 38 13.65 -8.58 -13.05
CA ASP A 38 14.18 -9.51 -12.04
C ASP A 38 15.48 -9.00 -11.37
N GLU A 39 16.30 -8.24 -12.10
CA GLU A 39 17.57 -7.72 -11.58
C GLU A 39 17.34 -6.50 -10.67
N GLU A 40 16.41 -5.63 -11.06
CA GLU A 40 15.92 -4.54 -10.23
C GLU A 40 15.23 -5.05 -8.95
N LEU A 41 14.43 -6.11 -9.06
CA LEU A 41 13.78 -6.76 -7.92
C LEU A 41 14.82 -7.30 -6.94
N ALA A 42 15.85 -8.00 -7.43
CA ALA A 42 16.93 -8.51 -6.61
C ALA A 42 17.73 -7.40 -5.91
N ALA A 43 17.95 -6.27 -6.60
CA ALA A 43 18.60 -5.11 -5.99
C ALA A 43 17.76 -4.52 -4.84
N LEU A 44 16.44 -4.39 -5.03
CA LEU A 44 15.53 -3.90 -4.00
C LEU A 44 15.47 -4.85 -2.79
N ASP A 45 15.49 -6.16 -3.01
CA ASP A 45 15.57 -7.15 -1.94
C ASP A 45 16.87 -7.02 -1.13
N ALA A 46 18.03 -6.86 -1.77
CA ALA A 46 19.29 -6.64 -1.07
C ALA A 46 19.30 -5.35 -0.22
N LEU A 47 18.65 -4.29 -0.71
CA LEU A 47 18.45 -3.06 0.07
C LEU A 47 17.52 -3.28 1.27
N ALA A 48 16.49 -4.11 1.12
CA ALA A 48 15.57 -4.43 2.21
C ALA A 48 16.24 -5.32 3.27
N GLU A 49 17.00 -6.33 2.86
CA GLU A 49 17.76 -7.21 3.76
C GLU A 49 18.80 -6.43 4.59
N SER A 50 19.38 -5.38 4.02
CA SER A 50 20.29 -4.47 4.72
C SER A 50 19.59 -3.39 5.55
N GLY A 51 18.26 -3.32 5.51
CA GLY A 51 17.46 -2.36 6.28
C GLY A 51 17.49 -0.93 5.73
N LEU A 52 17.92 -0.74 4.49
CA LEU A 52 17.97 0.57 3.82
C LEU A 52 16.60 0.99 3.26
N VAL A 53 15.74 0.03 2.95
CA VAL A 53 14.36 0.26 2.50
C VAL A 53 13.39 -0.70 3.20
N PRO A 54 12.08 -0.39 3.27
CA PRO A 54 11.09 -1.34 3.73
C PRO A 54 11.01 -2.59 2.82
N PRO A 55 10.67 -3.78 3.35
CA PRO A 55 10.47 -4.98 2.55
C PRO A 55 9.42 -4.79 1.45
N LEU A 56 9.70 -5.35 0.28
CA LEU A 56 8.77 -5.35 -0.85
C LEU A 56 7.49 -6.11 -0.49
N ARG A 57 6.36 -5.40 -0.55
CA ARG A 57 5.01 -5.94 -0.32
C ARG A 57 4.22 -5.85 -1.62
N LEU A 58 4.54 -6.76 -2.54
CA LEU A 58 3.87 -6.87 -3.84
C LEU A 58 2.49 -7.53 -3.66
N VAL A 59 1.57 -6.80 -3.01
CA VAL A 59 0.19 -7.24 -2.84
C VAL A 59 -0.63 -6.88 -4.07
N HIS A 60 -1.35 -7.86 -4.61
CA HIS A 60 -2.32 -7.62 -5.66
C HIS A 60 -3.60 -7.06 -5.04
N ALA A 61 -4.13 -5.99 -5.62
CA ALA A 61 -5.50 -5.58 -5.32
C ALA A 61 -6.42 -6.72 -5.77
N VAL A 62 -7.23 -7.24 -4.86
CA VAL A 62 -8.41 -8.01 -5.24
C VAL A 62 -9.43 -7.01 -5.81
N ASP A 63 -10.09 -7.38 -6.91
CA ASP A 63 -10.99 -6.49 -7.66
C ASP A 63 -12.13 -5.91 -6.80
N ASN A 64 -12.42 -6.52 -5.64
CA ASN A 64 -13.33 -5.98 -4.62
C ASN A 64 -13.04 -6.58 -3.22
N PRO A 65 -12.72 -5.77 -2.18
CA PRO A 65 -12.57 -6.25 -0.80
C PRO A 65 -13.85 -6.83 -0.18
N LEU A 66 -15.01 -6.57 -0.78
CA LEU A 66 -16.32 -7.09 -0.33
C LEU A 66 -16.65 -8.47 -0.92
N ASP A 67 -15.81 -9.03 -1.79
CA ASP A 67 -15.94 -10.42 -2.25
C ASP A 67 -15.32 -11.42 -1.27
N TYR A 68 -14.96 -10.96 -0.05
CA TYR A 68 -14.57 -11.82 1.06
C TYR A 68 -15.80 -12.59 1.57
N ASP A 69 -16.02 -13.78 1.03
CA ASP A 69 -16.97 -14.77 1.57
C ASP A 69 -16.39 -15.38 2.86
N ASP A 70 -16.65 -14.72 4.00
CA ASP A 70 -16.38 -15.25 5.34
C ASP A 70 -17.57 -16.13 5.79
N THR A 71 -17.81 -17.22 5.07
CA THR A 71 -18.70 -18.28 5.57
C THR A 71 -17.89 -19.27 6.41
N PRO A 72 -18.05 -19.31 7.74
CA PRO A 72 -17.46 -20.36 8.57
C PRO A 72 -18.32 -21.63 8.45
N GLU A 73 -18.32 -22.27 7.29
CA GLU A 73 -19.20 -23.42 7.01
C GLU A 73 -18.40 -24.73 6.97
N HIS A 74 -18.50 -25.45 8.10
CA HIS A 74 -18.31 -26.90 8.32
C HIS A 74 -17.05 -27.35 9.09
N GLY A 75 -17.11 -27.17 10.42
CA GLY A 75 -16.40 -28.06 11.35
C GLY A 75 -16.86 -29.52 11.21
N PRO A 76 -16.02 -30.49 11.63
CA PRO A 76 -16.31 -31.90 11.40
C PRO A 76 -17.58 -32.33 12.13
N THR A 77 -18.56 -32.85 11.38
CA THR A 77 -19.72 -33.54 11.96
C THR A 77 -19.22 -34.80 12.65
N ARG A 78 -19.04 -34.74 13.98
CA ARG A 78 -18.85 -35.93 14.81
C ARG A 78 -20.09 -36.81 14.65
N ARG A 79 -19.98 -37.90 13.88
CA ARG A 79 -20.90 -39.04 13.99
C ARG A 79 -20.65 -39.71 15.33
N HIS A 80 -21.48 -39.40 16.31
CA HIS A 80 -21.66 -40.23 17.50
C HIS A 80 -22.78 -41.23 17.24
N ALA A 81 -22.45 -42.50 17.46
CA ALA A 81 -23.28 -43.71 17.54
C ALA A 81 -23.94 -44.20 16.23
#